data_AF-A0A1C3N0R0-F1
#
_entry.id   AF-A0A1C3N0R0-F1
#
_cell.length_a   1.000
_cell.length_b   1.000
_cell.length_c   1.000
_cell.angle_alpha   90.00
_cell.angle_beta   90.00
_cell.angle_gamma   90.00
#
_symmetry.space_group_name_H-M   'P 1'
#
loop_
_entity.id
_entity.type
_entity.pdbx_description
1 polymer ?
#
loop_
_entity_poly.entity_id
_entity_poly.type
_entity_poly.pdbx_seq_one_letter_code
_entity_poly.pdbx_strand_id
1 'polypeptide(L)'
;MTPTWPEIVTRLRDTLARCDRDTDLELSSGARGMRLLVRRDVIRVTCPGYDEARLAALGWHRPAGGTRWWYETPRAPERLEPLSVLVARTAAEVLTDDPGTLSCRPVPPADPATGTPGTRAGSAEPAPGGDTDAAGSVDPAVAALLAAAADRRDLPGYLGVLAGATVCVPLAGEPTPGADFPWTVAGDATGGHLLPVFTSPAALTAFAGDGVPFVALPCAELFEDWPDPSWGLAVDPGTPRAVALSAPALAALIVANAPTG
;
A
#
# COMPACT_ATOMS: atom_id res chain seq x y z
N MET A 1 39.32 -0.05 -6.44
CA MET A 1 38.64 0.34 -7.70
C MET A 1 37.21 0.69 -7.35
N THR A 2 36.74 1.86 -7.75
CA THR A 2 35.34 2.27 -7.54
C THR A 2 34.46 1.47 -8.51
N PRO A 3 33.34 0.87 -8.07
CA PRO A 3 32.43 0.16 -8.96
C PRO A 3 31.83 1.14 -9.99
N THR A 4 31.66 0.69 -11.21
CA THR A 4 31.03 1.45 -12.31
C THR A 4 29.52 1.18 -12.38
N TRP A 5 28.75 2.08 -12.99
CA TRP A 5 27.30 1.91 -13.15
C TRP A 5 26.88 0.56 -13.80
N PRO A 6 27.56 0.03 -14.85
CA PRO A 6 27.28 -1.31 -15.38
C PRO A 6 27.55 -2.45 -14.38
N GLU A 7 28.53 -2.31 -13.49
CA GLU A 7 28.77 -3.27 -12.42
C GLU A 7 27.68 -3.20 -11.33
N ILE A 8 27.14 -2.01 -11.05
CA ILE A 8 25.97 -1.83 -10.17
C ILE A 8 24.74 -2.53 -10.77
N VAL A 9 24.44 -2.33 -12.06
CA VAL A 9 23.35 -3.04 -12.77
C VAL A 9 23.51 -4.55 -12.65
N THR A 10 24.70 -5.07 -12.97
CA THR A 10 25.00 -6.51 -12.91
C THR A 10 24.82 -7.06 -11.50
N ARG A 11 25.36 -6.38 -10.48
CA ARG A 11 25.21 -6.79 -9.07
C ARG A 11 23.76 -6.75 -8.59
N LEU A 12 22.97 -5.77 -9.00
CA LEU A 12 21.55 -5.68 -8.68
C LEU A 12 20.77 -6.85 -9.28
N ARG A 13 20.92 -7.10 -10.60
CA ARG A 13 20.29 -8.21 -11.32
C ARG A 13 20.60 -9.54 -10.65
N ASP A 14 21.89 -9.82 -10.43
CA ASP A 14 22.33 -11.07 -9.83
C ASP A 14 21.82 -11.24 -8.39
N THR A 15 21.65 -10.14 -7.65
CA THR A 15 21.10 -10.17 -6.28
C THR A 15 19.60 -10.47 -6.31
N LEU A 16 18.84 -9.81 -7.17
CA LEU A 16 17.40 -10.07 -7.38
C LEU A 16 17.14 -11.50 -7.86
N ALA A 17 18.01 -12.03 -8.73
CA ALA A 17 17.96 -13.42 -9.19
C ALA A 17 18.19 -14.44 -8.05
N ARG A 18 19.05 -14.12 -7.08
CA ARG A 18 19.35 -14.96 -5.90
C ARG A 18 18.34 -14.85 -4.74
N CYS A 19 17.31 -14.01 -4.82
CA CYS A 19 16.36 -13.80 -3.73
C CYS A 19 15.30 -14.92 -3.63
N ASP A 20 15.66 -16.13 -3.19
CA ASP A 20 14.76 -17.30 -3.15
C ASP A 20 13.53 -17.15 -2.20
N ARG A 21 13.40 -16.01 -1.51
CA ARG A 21 12.31 -15.67 -0.59
C ARG A 21 11.96 -14.18 -0.73
N ASP A 22 10.78 -13.81 -0.23
CA ASP A 22 10.39 -12.41 -0.08
C ASP A 22 11.46 -11.65 0.72
N THR A 23 12.02 -10.60 0.11
CA THR A 23 13.20 -9.88 0.60
C THR A 23 13.04 -8.40 0.29
N ASP A 24 13.19 -7.54 1.30
CA ASP A 24 13.29 -6.11 1.08
C ASP A 24 14.78 -5.74 0.95
N LEU A 25 15.15 -5.09 -0.15
CA LEU A 25 16.48 -4.55 -0.37
C LEU A 25 16.42 -3.03 -0.28
N GLU A 26 17.37 -2.43 0.44
CA GLU A 26 17.56 -0.99 0.48
C GLU A 26 18.82 -0.63 -0.30
N LEU A 27 18.65 0.20 -1.33
CA LEU A 27 19.73 0.81 -2.10
C LEU A 27 19.85 2.27 -1.67
N SER A 28 20.96 2.62 -1.01
CA SER A 28 21.16 3.93 -0.40
C SER A 28 22.55 4.52 -0.67
N SER A 29 22.62 5.85 -0.65
CA SER A 29 23.85 6.63 -0.58
C SER A 29 23.63 7.79 0.40
N GLY A 30 24.45 7.83 1.46
CA GLY A 30 24.31 8.80 2.53
C GLY A 30 22.90 8.79 3.15
N ALA A 31 22.23 9.94 3.12
CA ALA A 31 20.86 10.11 3.62
C ALA A 31 19.75 9.82 2.59
N ARG A 32 20.11 9.49 1.33
CA ARG A 32 19.12 9.18 0.27
C ARG A 32 19.04 7.67 0.05
N GLY A 33 17.84 7.14 -0.13
CA GLY A 33 17.66 5.73 -0.45
C GLY A 33 16.34 5.37 -1.10
N MET A 34 16.36 4.30 -1.88
CA MET A 34 15.20 3.65 -2.48
C MET A 34 15.11 2.19 -2.04
N ARG A 35 13.91 1.62 -2.05
CA ARG A 35 13.67 0.24 -1.58
C ARG A 35 13.07 -0.63 -2.67
N LEU A 36 13.62 -1.82 -2.85
CA LEU A 36 13.13 -2.86 -3.74
C LEU A 36 12.47 -3.93 -2.86
N LEU A 37 11.14 -4.01 -2.91
CA LEU A 37 10.35 -5.05 -2.28
C LEU A 37 10.29 -6.23 -3.25
N VAL A 38 11.18 -7.20 -3.06
CA VAL A 38 11.19 -8.45 -3.83
C VAL A 38 10.15 -9.36 -3.20
N ARG A 39 9.12 -9.73 -3.95
CA ARG A 39 8.15 -10.76 -3.56
C ARG A 39 8.30 -11.97 -4.47
N ARG A 40 7.50 -13.01 -4.22
CA ARG A 40 7.49 -14.25 -5.03
C ARG A 40 7.32 -13.98 -6.53
N ASP A 41 6.28 -13.23 -6.91
CA ASP A 41 5.87 -13.09 -8.31
C ASP A 41 6.01 -11.65 -8.86
N VAL A 42 6.37 -10.69 -7.99
CA VAL A 42 6.45 -9.25 -8.33
C VAL A 42 7.65 -8.58 -7.64
N ILE A 43 8.23 -7.57 -8.28
CA ILE A 43 9.18 -6.66 -7.65
C ILE A 43 8.62 -5.25 -7.74
N ARG A 44 8.40 -4.62 -6.58
CA ARG A 44 8.01 -3.21 -6.46
C ARG A 44 9.20 -2.40 -5.96
N VAL A 45 9.59 -1.37 -6.69
CA VAL A 45 10.60 -0.40 -6.24
C VAL A 45 9.90 0.87 -5.78
N THR A 46 10.39 1.46 -4.69
CA THR A 46 9.87 2.72 -4.15
C THR A 46 11.00 3.72 -3.91
N CYS A 47 10.87 4.92 -4.46
CA CYS A 47 11.82 6.02 -4.32
C CYS A 47 11.10 7.25 -3.74
N PRO A 48 11.60 7.88 -2.67
CA PRO A 48 11.10 9.19 -2.25
C PRO A 48 11.22 10.21 -3.40
N GLY A 49 10.31 11.18 -3.47
CA GLY A 49 10.29 12.23 -4.50
C GLY A 49 11.43 13.25 -4.41
N TYR A 50 12.69 12.82 -4.33
CA TYR A 50 13.86 13.71 -4.25
C TYR A 50 14.06 14.54 -5.55
N ASP A 51 13.67 14.00 -6.71
CA ASP A 51 13.57 14.70 -8.00
C ASP A 51 12.39 14.13 -8.80
N GLU A 52 11.21 14.71 -8.62
CA GLU A 52 9.97 14.27 -9.27
C GLU A 52 10.02 14.33 -10.80
N ALA A 53 10.74 15.31 -11.36
CA ALA A 53 10.81 15.51 -12.80
C ALA A 53 11.63 14.40 -13.48
N ARG A 54 12.77 14.02 -12.88
CA ARG A 54 13.55 12.88 -13.38
C ARG A 54 12.83 11.55 -13.16
N LEU A 55 12.16 11.36 -12.02
CA LEU A 55 11.37 10.14 -11.76
C LEU A 55 10.25 9.96 -12.81
N ALA A 56 9.51 11.03 -13.13
CA ALA A 56 8.52 11.01 -14.21
C ALA A 56 9.14 10.66 -15.57
N ALA A 57 10.27 11.30 -15.94
CA ALA A 57 10.95 11.05 -17.21
C ALA A 57 11.54 9.63 -17.33
N LEU A 58 11.82 8.97 -16.21
CA LEU A 58 12.26 7.58 -16.14
C LEU A 58 11.11 6.56 -16.18
N GLY A 59 9.85 7.01 -16.24
CA GLY A 59 8.68 6.14 -16.31
C GLY A 59 8.23 5.56 -14.97
N TRP A 60 8.58 6.20 -13.86
CA TRP A 60 8.05 5.85 -12.54
C TRP A 60 6.58 6.29 -12.43
N HIS A 61 5.77 5.51 -11.73
CA HIS A 61 4.41 5.89 -11.41
C HIS A 61 4.40 6.99 -10.35
N ARG A 62 3.75 8.10 -10.67
CA ARG A 62 3.50 9.20 -9.73
C ARG A 62 2.61 8.67 -8.59
N PRO A 63 2.93 8.96 -7.32
CA PRO A 63 2.03 8.63 -6.23
C PRO A 63 0.72 9.43 -6.35
N ALA A 64 -0.41 8.75 -6.20
CA ALA A 64 -1.67 9.38 -5.85
C ALA A 64 -1.69 9.53 -4.31
N GLY A 65 -1.71 10.76 -3.79
CA GLY A 65 -1.74 11.06 -2.35
C GLY A 65 -0.42 10.93 -1.58
N GLY A 66 0.54 10.12 -2.04
CA GLY A 66 1.83 9.90 -1.35
C GLY A 66 3.00 10.78 -1.81
N THR A 67 4.13 10.74 -1.10
CA THR A 67 5.41 11.38 -1.47
C THR A 67 6.42 10.42 -2.14
N ARG A 68 6.01 9.16 -2.36
CA ARG A 68 6.90 8.07 -2.77
C ARG A 68 6.51 7.52 -4.14
N TRP A 69 7.36 7.79 -5.12
CA TRP A 69 7.26 7.24 -6.46
C TRP A 69 7.50 5.74 -6.43
N TRP A 70 6.82 5.01 -7.31
CA TRP A 70 6.96 3.57 -7.37
C TRP A 70 7.05 3.06 -8.81
N TYR A 71 7.64 1.89 -8.96
CA TYR A 71 7.70 1.16 -10.20
C TYR A 71 7.45 -0.32 -9.90
N GLU A 72 6.65 -1.00 -10.70
CA GLU A 72 6.35 -2.41 -10.50
C GLU A 72 6.62 -3.22 -11.77
N THR A 73 7.12 -4.43 -11.58
CA THR A 73 7.28 -5.39 -12.68
C THR A 73 7.09 -6.82 -12.17
N PRO A 74 6.56 -7.73 -13.01
CA PRO A 74 6.59 -9.16 -12.73
C PRO A 74 8.02 -9.63 -12.45
N ARG A 75 8.17 -10.58 -11.53
CA ARG A 75 9.44 -11.21 -11.19
C ARG A 75 9.78 -12.32 -12.19
N ALA A 76 9.96 -11.94 -13.45
CA ALA A 76 10.43 -12.82 -14.52
C ALA A 76 11.89 -12.51 -14.86
N PRO A 77 12.71 -13.51 -15.27
CA PRO A 77 14.12 -13.29 -15.58
C PRO A 77 14.35 -12.24 -16.67
N GLU A 78 13.50 -12.19 -17.71
CA GLU A 78 13.55 -11.16 -18.75
C GLU A 78 13.25 -9.73 -18.24
N ARG A 79 12.62 -9.60 -17.07
CA ARG A 79 12.31 -8.31 -16.44
C ARG A 79 13.39 -7.84 -15.45
N LEU A 80 14.27 -8.73 -14.98
CA LEU A 80 15.32 -8.36 -14.02
C LEU A 80 16.38 -7.43 -14.61
N GLU A 81 16.72 -7.58 -15.88
CA GLU A 81 17.69 -6.70 -16.56
C GLU A 81 17.16 -5.26 -16.75
N PRO A 82 16.02 -5.02 -17.41
CA PRO A 82 15.49 -3.65 -17.55
C PRO A 82 15.17 -3.01 -16.20
N LEU A 83 14.74 -3.79 -15.20
CA LEU A 83 14.56 -3.31 -13.83
C LEU A 83 15.89 -2.85 -13.21
N SER A 84 16.95 -3.64 -13.34
CA SER A 84 18.26 -3.30 -12.76
C SER A 84 18.88 -2.07 -13.42
N VAL A 85 18.67 -1.88 -14.73
CA VAL A 85 19.01 -0.66 -15.46
C VAL A 85 18.21 0.54 -14.96
N LEU A 86 16.88 0.40 -14.80
CA LEU A 86 16.03 1.48 -14.27
C LEU A 86 16.44 1.90 -12.85
N VAL A 87 16.69 0.93 -11.96
CA VAL A 87 17.11 1.18 -10.57
C VAL A 87 18.47 1.85 -10.52
N ALA A 88 19.47 1.34 -11.25
CA ALA A 88 20.80 1.94 -11.29
C ALA A 88 20.78 3.35 -11.88
N ARG A 89 20.02 3.57 -12.96
CA ARG A 89 19.84 4.90 -13.55
C ARG A 89 19.15 5.85 -12.59
N THR A 90 18.09 5.42 -11.91
CA THR A 90 17.42 6.25 -10.90
C THR A 90 18.36 6.56 -9.73
N ALA A 91 19.22 5.61 -9.32
CA ALA A 91 20.22 5.85 -8.29
C ALA A 91 21.26 6.90 -8.72
N ALA A 92 21.72 6.87 -9.98
CA ALA A 92 22.61 7.88 -10.55
C ALA A 92 21.97 9.28 -10.60
N GLU A 93 20.71 9.34 -11.04
CA GLU A 93 19.99 10.59 -11.31
C GLU A 93 19.45 11.25 -10.02
N VAL A 94 19.22 10.47 -8.95
CA VAL A 94 18.41 10.89 -7.79
C VAL A 94 19.11 10.65 -6.45
N LEU A 95 19.98 9.63 -6.30
CA LEU A 95 20.67 9.35 -5.04
C LEU A 95 22.09 9.89 -4.99
N THR A 96 22.92 9.65 -6.03
CA THR A 96 24.35 10.00 -6.04
C THR A 96 24.96 9.88 -7.44
N ASP A 97 25.84 10.81 -7.82
CA ASP A 97 26.66 10.70 -9.02
C ASP A 97 27.82 9.68 -8.87
N ASP A 98 28.24 9.37 -7.64
CA ASP A 98 29.34 8.40 -7.36
C ASP A 98 28.79 7.01 -7.01
N PRO A 99 28.86 6.02 -7.94
CA PRO A 99 28.44 4.64 -7.69
C PRO A 99 29.22 3.95 -6.56
N GLY A 100 30.41 4.43 -6.18
CA GLY A 100 31.17 3.93 -5.04
C GLY A 100 30.50 4.18 -3.68
N THR A 101 29.60 5.15 -3.61
CA THR A 101 28.84 5.48 -2.39
C THR A 101 27.57 4.64 -2.21
N LEU A 102 27.18 3.84 -3.21
CA LEU A 102 25.97 3.02 -3.14
C LEU A 102 26.17 1.75 -2.30
N SER A 103 25.37 1.64 -1.24
CA SER A 103 25.18 0.42 -0.48
C SER A 103 23.86 -0.24 -0.87
N CYS A 104 23.92 -1.50 -1.28
CA CYS A 104 22.74 -2.35 -1.42
C CYS A 104 22.77 -3.40 -0.31
N ARG A 105 21.75 -3.42 0.55
CA ARG A 105 21.65 -4.36 1.68
C ARG A 105 20.24 -4.94 1.80
N PRO A 106 20.08 -6.20 2.20
CA PRO A 106 18.79 -6.65 2.71
C PRO A 106 18.46 -5.87 3.98
N VAL A 107 17.24 -5.37 4.05
CA VAL A 107 16.62 -4.81 5.25
C VAL A 107 15.49 -5.74 5.68
N PRO A 108 15.24 -5.90 7.00
CA PRO A 108 14.00 -6.51 7.42
C PRO A 108 12.81 -5.70 6.86
N PRO A 109 11.69 -6.35 6.52
CA PRO A 109 10.48 -5.62 6.15
C PRO A 109 10.16 -4.66 7.30
N ALA A 110 10.00 -3.38 6.97
CA ALA A 110 9.86 -2.36 8.01
C ALA A 110 8.48 -2.45 8.65
N ASP A 111 8.45 -2.85 9.92
CA ASP A 111 7.35 -2.48 10.80
C ASP A 111 7.20 -0.96 10.79
N PRO A 112 6.00 -0.41 10.54
CA PRO A 112 5.77 1.04 10.51
C PRO A 112 5.91 1.72 11.89
N ALA A 113 6.20 0.96 12.95
CA ALA A 113 6.09 1.39 14.34
C ALA A 113 7.38 1.98 14.97
N THR A 114 8.54 1.95 14.30
CA THR A 114 9.81 2.40 14.93
C THR A 114 10.24 3.79 14.48
N GLY A 115 9.40 4.78 14.80
CA GLY A 115 9.79 6.19 14.81
C GLY A 115 10.41 6.62 16.13
N THR A 116 11.72 6.90 16.12
CA THR A 116 12.41 7.85 17.04
C THR A 116 12.68 7.43 18.49
N PRO A 117 13.91 7.71 18.99
CA PRO A 117 14.15 7.99 20.41
C PRO A 117 14.73 9.41 20.67
N GLY A 118 13.93 10.28 21.31
CA GLY A 118 14.32 11.53 22.00
C GLY A 118 14.68 12.75 21.12
N THR A 119 14.75 14.01 21.60
CA THR A 119 14.52 14.68 22.92
C THR A 119 14.81 16.19 22.69
N ARG A 120 14.15 17.25 23.22
CA ARG A 120 13.27 17.49 24.40
C ARG A 120 12.38 18.76 24.20
N ALA A 121 11.41 18.94 25.10
CA ALA A 121 10.93 20.22 25.69
C ALA A 121 9.92 21.11 24.92
N GLY A 122 8.80 21.41 25.60
CA GLY A 122 7.79 22.39 25.17
C GLY A 122 6.47 22.26 25.95
N SER A 123 6.50 22.47 27.28
CA SER A 123 5.27 22.43 28.09
C SER A 123 4.35 23.62 27.79
N ALA A 124 3.06 23.34 27.55
CA ALA A 124 1.97 24.29 27.70
C ALA A 124 0.73 23.54 28.22
N GLU A 125 0.11 24.09 29.27
CA GLU A 125 -1.04 23.51 29.99
C GLU A 125 -2.36 23.85 29.27
N PRO A 126 -3.44 23.03 29.37
CA PRO A 126 -4.53 23.09 28.39
C PRO A 126 -5.65 24.08 28.76
N ALA A 127 -6.45 24.45 27.76
CA ALA A 127 -7.75 25.08 27.91
C ALA A 127 -8.79 24.38 26.99
N PRO A 128 -10.07 24.32 27.36
CA PRO A 128 -10.98 23.27 26.88
C PRO A 128 -11.81 23.69 25.66
N GLY A 129 -12.18 22.72 24.81
CA GLY A 129 -13.20 22.92 23.79
C GLY A 129 -13.38 21.73 22.84
N GLY A 130 -14.58 21.14 22.87
CA GLY A 130 -15.12 20.32 21.78
C GLY A 130 -15.02 18.80 21.95
N ASP A 131 -16.07 18.19 22.49
CA ASP A 131 -16.34 16.76 22.33
C ASP A 131 -16.57 16.41 20.84
N THR A 132 -15.57 15.82 20.20
CA THR A 132 -15.75 15.01 18.97
C THR A 132 -14.77 13.82 19.00
N ASP A 133 -14.80 13.04 20.09
CA ASP A 133 -13.97 11.85 20.27
C ASP A 133 -14.82 10.57 20.12
N ALA A 134 -15.32 10.35 18.91
CA ALA A 134 -16.12 9.16 18.54
C ALA A 134 -16.32 8.99 17.01
N ALA A 135 -15.24 8.86 16.23
CA ALA A 135 -15.36 8.49 14.82
C ALA A 135 -14.17 7.65 14.32
N GLY A 136 -14.41 6.35 14.10
CA GLY A 136 -13.50 5.49 13.36
C GLY A 136 -12.34 4.91 14.16
N SER A 137 -12.63 3.88 14.93
CA SER A 137 -11.75 2.75 15.12
C SER A 137 -12.65 1.52 15.14
N VAL A 138 -12.30 0.46 14.41
CA VAL A 138 -12.99 -0.82 14.58
C VAL A 138 -12.85 -1.23 16.02
N ASP A 139 -13.96 -1.68 16.62
CA ASP A 139 -13.95 -2.27 17.95
C ASP A 139 -12.80 -3.30 18.02
N PRO A 140 -11.87 -3.20 18.98
CA PRO A 140 -10.73 -4.11 19.05
C PRO A 140 -11.13 -5.59 19.06
N ALA A 141 -12.35 -5.93 19.50
CA ALA A 141 -12.92 -7.27 19.37
C ALA A 141 -13.20 -7.67 17.91
N VAL A 142 -13.81 -6.79 17.10
CA VAL A 142 -14.07 -7.02 15.68
C VAL A 142 -12.77 -7.10 14.88
N ALA A 143 -11.78 -6.24 15.20
CA ALA A 143 -10.44 -6.30 14.59
C ALA A 143 -9.71 -7.62 14.91
N ALA A 144 -9.90 -8.18 16.11
CA ALA A 144 -9.37 -9.50 16.48
C ALA A 144 -10.11 -10.65 15.78
N LEU A 145 -11.44 -10.54 15.58
CA LEU A 145 -12.24 -11.52 14.84
C LEU A 145 -11.84 -11.59 13.36
N LEU A 146 -11.67 -10.43 12.70
CA LEU A 146 -11.18 -10.35 11.32
C LEU A 146 -9.79 -10.98 11.17
N ALA A 147 -8.87 -10.68 12.10
CA ALA A 147 -7.54 -11.29 12.14
C ALA A 147 -7.61 -12.82 12.26
N ALA A 148 -8.38 -13.32 13.23
CA ALA A 148 -8.51 -14.75 13.46
C ALA A 148 -9.17 -15.48 12.27
N ALA A 149 -10.09 -14.85 11.56
CA ALA A 149 -10.67 -15.41 10.33
C ALA A 149 -9.64 -15.44 9.18
N ALA A 150 -8.88 -14.36 8.99
CA ALA A 150 -7.80 -14.31 8.00
C ALA A 150 -6.71 -15.36 8.26
N ASP A 151 -6.27 -15.52 9.51
CA ASP A 151 -5.28 -16.52 9.93
C ASP A 151 -5.75 -17.96 9.64
N ARG A 152 -7.05 -18.23 9.82
CA ARG A 152 -7.69 -19.52 9.46
C ARG A 152 -7.96 -19.68 7.96
N ARG A 153 -7.76 -18.63 7.14
CA ARG A 153 -8.21 -18.55 5.73
C ARG A 153 -9.73 -18.75 5.55
N ASP A 154 -10.47 -18.38 6.58
CA ASP A 154 -11.92 -18.48 6.68
C ASP A 154 -12.56 -17.26 6.00
N LEU A 155 -12.53 -17.24 4.66
CA LEU A 155 -13.08 -16.11 3.87
C LEU A 155 -14.59 -15.88 4.08
N PRO A 156 -15.45 -16.91 4.22
CA PRO A 156 -16.85 -16.70 4.58
C PRO A 156 -16.98 -16.02 5.95
N GLY A 157 -16.33 -16.55 6.99
CA GLY A 157 -16.37 -15.96 8.33
C GLY A 157 -15.74 -14.57 8.40
N TYR A 158 -14.69 -14.31 7.61
CA TYR A 158 -14.10 -12.98 7.47
C TYR A 158 -15.10 -11.99 6.89
N LEU A 159 -15.79 -12.33 5.79
CA LEU A 159 -16.78 -11.45 5.17
C LEU A 159 -18.00 -11.24 6.07
N GLY A 160 -18.44 -12.26 6.80
CA GLY A 160 -19.53 -12.15 7.78
C GLY A 160 -19.20 -11.21 8.94
N VAL A 161 -17.96 -11.25 9.47
CA VAL A 161 -17.49 -10.29 10.48
C VAL A 161 -17.35 -8.88 9.88
N LEU A 162 -16.86 -8.77 8.64
CA LEU A 162 -16.69 -7.48 7.97
C LEU A 162 -18.02 -6.80 7.68
N ALA A 163 -19.05 -7.55 7.25
CA ALA A 163 -20.40 -7.02 7.01
C ALA A 163 -20.99 -6.33 8.25
N GLY A 164 -20.69 -6.85 9.44
CA GLY A 164 -21.10 -6.26 10.73
C GLY A 164 -20.23 -5.08 11.21
N ALA A 165 -19.19 -4.69 10.47
CA ALA A 165 -18.30 -3.59 10.83
C ALA A 165 -18.63 -2.30 10.06
N THR A 166 -18.37 -1.15 10.67
CA THR A 166 -18.23 0.11 9.94
C THR A 166 -16.90 0.13 9.21
N VAL A 167 -16.91 0.46 7.92
CA VAL A 167 -15.70 0.63 7.10
C VAL A 167 -15.58 2.06 6.59
N CYS A 168 -14.35 2.52 6.38
CA CYS A 168 -14.03 3.79 5.76
C CYS A 168 -13.65 3.55 4.29
N VAL A 169 -14.27 4.27 3.36
CA VAL A 169 -14.03 4.14 1.91
C VAL A 169 -13.58 5.50 1.36
N PRO A 170 -12.36 5.60 0.78
CA PRO A 170 -11.83 6.86 0.29
C PRO A 170 -12.47 7.27 -1.03
N LEU A 171 -12.58 8.58 -1.22
CA LEU A 171 -13.16 9.21 -2.41
C LEU A 171 -12.10 9.90 -3.26
N ALA A 172 -12.29 9.90 -4.56
CA ALA A 172 -11.46 10.60 -5.54
C ALA A 172 -11.68 12.14 -5.50
N GLY A 173 -12.70 12.60 -4.77
CA GLY A 173 -13.05 14.00 -4.56
C GLY A 173 -14.29 14.16 -3.69
N GLU A 174 -14.72 15.40 -3.45
CA GLU A 174 -15.93 15.70 -2.68
C GLU A 174 -17.20 15.26 -3.44
N PRO A 175 -18.17 14.58 -2.78
CA PRO A 175 -19.40 14.15 -3.42
C PRO A 175 -20.25 15.37 -3.83
N THR A 176 -20.60 15.44 -5.11
CA THR A 176 -21.35 16.57 -5.69
C THR A 176 -22.78 16.14 -6.05
N PRO A 177 -23.84 16.84 -5.61
CA PRO A 177 -25.21 16.47 -5.92
C PRO A 177 -25.48 16.42 -7.44
N GLY A 178 -26.00 15.27 -7.91
CA GLY A 178 -26.32 15.06 -9.33
C GLY A 178 -25.14 14.60 -10.20
N ALA A 179 -23.97 14.32 -9.62
CA ALA A 179 -22.87 13.61 -10.27
C ALA A 179 -22.75 12.18 -9.73
N ASP A 180 -22.05 11.32 -10.46
CA ASP A 180 -21.72 9.96 -9.99
C ASP A 180 -20.87 10.03 -8.71
N PHE A 181 -21.09 9.08 -7.81
CA PHE A 181 -20.40 9.09 -6.52
C PHE A 181 -18.89 8.81 -6.72
N PRO A 182 -17.99 9.67 -6.21
CA PRO A 182 -16.58 9.67 -6.60
C PRO A 182 -15.77 8.60 -5.85
N TRP A 183 -16.11 7.32 -6.00
CA TRP A 183 -15.38 6.22 -5.39
C TRP A 183 -13.91 6.18 -5.85
N THR A 184 -12.97 6.00 -4.92
CA THR A 184 -11.60 5.64 -5.28
C THR A 184 -11.57 4.19 -5.75
N VAL A 185 -10.98 3.92 -6.91
CA VAL A 185 -10.85 2.55 -7.44
C VAL A 185 -9.37 2.20 -7.57
N ALA A 186 -8.98 1.06 -7.01
CA ALA A 186 -7.67 0.46 -7.18
C ALA A 186 -7.68 -0.56 -8.33
N GLY A 187 -6.52 -0.83 -8.93
CA GLY A 187 -6.35 -1.97 -9.85
C GLY A 187 -5.87 -3.21 -9.12
N ASP A 188 -6.36 -4.39 -9.51
CA ASP A 188 -5.77 -5.68 -9.13
C ASP A 188 -4.65 -6.12 -10.09
N ALA A 189 -3.92 -7.17 -9.70
CA ALA A 189 -2.80 -7.72 -10.47
C ALA A 189 -3.20 -8.38 -11.81
N THR A 190 -4.50 -8.57 -12.06
CA THR A 190 -5.08 -9.09 -13.31
C THR A 190 -5.70 -8.00 -14.19
N GLY A 191 -5.68 -6.74 -13.76
CA GLY A 191 -6.29 -5.62 -14.46
C GLY A 191 -7.77 -5.39 -14.13
N GLY A 192 -8.32 -6.10 -13.15
CA GLY A 192 -9.65 -5.83 -12.60
C GLY A 192 -9.67 -4.62 -11.67
N HIS A 193 -10.87 -4.12 -11.40
CA HIS A 193 -11.11 -3.00 -10.49
C HIS A 193 -11.41 -3.51 -9.08
N LEU A 194 -10.84 -2.88 -8.05
CA LEU A 194 -11.13 -3.16 -6.65
C LEU A 194 -11.54 -1.87 -5.94
N LEU A 195 -12.63 -1.92 -5.16
CA LEU A 195 -12.97 -0.87 -4.21
C LEU A 195 -12.14 -1.08 -2.92
N PRO A 196 -11.25 -0.14 -2.56
CA PRO A 196 -10.49 -0.21 -1.32
C PRO A 196 -11.38 0.23 -0.14
N VAL A 197 -11.55 -0.63 0.85
CA VAL A 197 -12.22 -0.32 2.11
C VAL A 197 -11.23 -0.50 3.25
N PHE A 198 -11.33 0.34 4.26
CA PHE A 198 -10.46 0.32 5.43
C PHE A 198 -11.30 0.03 6.65
N THR A 199 -10.78 -0.84 7.51
CA THR A 199 -11.40 -1.08 8.80
C THR A 199 -11.25 0.16 9.68
N SER A 200 -10.08 0.83 9.64
CA SER A 200 -9.83 2.06 10.40
C SER A 200 -9.46 3.27 9.54
N PRO A 201 -9.82 4.51 9.95
CA PRO A 201 -9.29 5.73 9.37
C PRO A 201 -7.77 5.78 9.44
N ALA A 202 -7.15 5.24 10.49
CA ALA A 202 -5.69 5.16 10.57
C ALA A 202 -5.07 4.34 9.42
N ALA A 203 -5.71 3.22 9.04
CA ALA A 203 -5.31 2.45 7.87
C ALA A 203 -5.59 3.20 6.55
N LEU A 204 -6.74 3.91 6.46
CA LEU A 204 -7.06 4.77 5.31
C LEU A 204 -6.02 5.87 5.13
N THR A 205 -5.72 6.65 6.17
CA THR A 205 -4.69 7.70 6.17
C THR A 205 -3.31 7.15 5.84
N ALA A 206 -2.95 5.97 6.36
CA ALA A 206 -1.68 5.33 6.03
C ALA A 206 -1.58 4.87 4.55
N PHE A 207 -2.71 4.57 3.90
CA PHE A 207 -2.77 4.18 2.49
C PHE A 207 -2.89 5.38 1.54
N ALA A 208 -3.81 6.30 1.82
CA ALA A 208 -4.22 7.38 0.93
C ALA A 208 -3.56 8.73 1.23
N GLY A 209 -3.08 8.93 2.47
CA GLY A 209 -2.55 10.19 2.99
C GLY A 209 -3.54 10.97 3.85
N ASP A 210 -3.06 12.00 4.53
CA ASP A 210 -3.88 12.92 5.32
C ASP A 210 -4.79 13.77 4.42
N GLY A 211 -6.00 14.06 4.90
CA GLY A 211 -6.94 14.96 4.22
C GLY A 211 -7.65 14.35 2.99
N VAL A 212 -7.55 13.05 2.75
CA VAL A 212 -8.33 12.37 1.72
C VAL A 212 -9.80 12.28 2.18
N PRO A 213 -10.78 12.75 1.38
CA PRO A 213 -12.19 12.61 1.69
C PRO A 213 -12.57 11.13 1.74
N PHE A 214 -13.39 10.74 2.72
CA PHE A 214 -13.87 9.37 2.86
C PHE A 214 -15.29 9.34 3.43
N VAL A 215 -16.02 8.28 3.16
CA VAL A 215 -17.27 7.95 3.87
C VAL A 215 -17.03 6.82 4.86
N ALA A 216 -17.66 6.91 6.04
CA ALA A 216 -17.74 5.81 7.00
C ALA A 216 -19.18 5.27 6.99
N LEU A 217 -19.36 3.99 6.66
CA LEU A 217 -20.66 3.34 6.55
C LEU A 217 -20.59 1.88 7.00
N PRO A 218 -21.71 1.27 7.44
CA PRO A 218 -21.79 -0.16 7.68
C PRO A 218 -21.43 -0.95 6.40
N CYS A 219 -20.54 -1.94 6.50
CA CYS A 219 -20.11 -2.66 5.30
C CYS A 219 -21.24 -3.50 4.68
N ALA A 220 -22.24 -3.90 5.46
CA ALA A 220 -23.46 -4.52 4.94
C ALA A 220 -24.21 -3.60 3.95
N GLU A 221 -24.40 -2.31 4.27
CA GLU A 221 -25.05 -1.34 3.37
C GLU A 221 -24.27 -1.21 2.05
N LEU A 222 -22.93 -1.18 2.14
CA LEU A 222 -22.05 -1.17 0.97
C LEU A 222 -22.18 -2.45 0.12
N PHE A 223 -22.39 -3.62 0.72
CA PHE A 223 -22.62 -4.86 -0.03
C PHE A 223 -24.01 -4.96 -0.65
N GLU A 224 -25.01 -4.29 -0.08
CA GLU A 224 -26.37 -4.21 -0.64
C GLU A 224 -26.43 -3.25 -1.84
N ASP A 225 -25.81 -2.07 -1.74
CA ASP A 225 -25.71 -1.06 -2.80
C ASP A 225 -24.29 -1.01 -3.41
N TRP A 226 -23.80 -2.17 -3.84
CA TRP A 226 -22.43 -2.30 -4.33
C TRP A 226 -22.21 -1.50 -5.64
N PRO A 227 -21.25 -0.55 -5.70
CA PRO A 227 -21.20 0.49 -6.75
C PRO A 227 -21.12 -0.01 -8.19
N ASP A 228 -20.41 -1.10 -8.44
CA ASP A 228 -20.29 -1.74 -9.75
C ASP A 228 -20.05 -3.24 -9.56
N PRO A 229 -20.91 -4.14 -10.08
CA PRO A 229 -20.80 -5.58 -9.89
C PRO A 229 -19.59 -6.21 -10.59
N SER A 230 -18.87 -5.47 -11.43
CA SER A 230 -17.59 -5.89 -12.02
C SER A 230 -16.38 -5.60 -11.13
N TRP A 231 -16.55 -4.83 -10.04
CA TRP A 231 -15.48 -4.51 -9.10
C TRP A 231 -15.40 -5.52 -7.96
N GLY A 232 -14.18 -5.89 -7.59
CA GLY A 232 -13.89 -6.65 -6.37
C GLY A 232 -13.67 -5.75 -5.14
N LEU A 233 -13.31 -6.37 -4.03
CA LEU A 233 -13.10 -5.73 -2.73
C LEU A 233 -11.61 -5.82 -2.34
N ALA A 234 -11.02 -4.72 -1.88
CA ALA A 234 -9.72 -4.71 -1.20
C ALA A 234 -9.88 -4.19 0.22
N VAL A 235 -9.71 -5.04 1.23
CA VAL A 235 -9.80 -4.68 2.65
C VAL A 235 -8.43 -4.38 3.20
N ASP A 236 -8.27 -3.22 3.84
CA ASP A 236 -7.01 -2.69 4.39
C ASP A 236 -5.79 -2.88 3.45
N PRO A 237 -5.88 -2.50 2.16
CA PRO A 237 -4.77 -2.64 1.22
C PRO A 237 -3.52 -1.92 1.71
N GLY A 238 -2.35 -2.51 1.45
CA GLY A 238 -1.07 -2.01 1.96
C GLY A 238 -0.73 -2.43 3.40
N THR A 239 -1.67 -3.01 4.15
CA THR A 239 -1.38 -3.58 5.48
C THR A 239 -0.94 -5.07 5.38
N PRO A 240 -0.29 -5.64 6.41
CA PRO A 240 0.01 -7.07 6.46
C PRO A 240 -1.23 -7.99 6.51
N ARG A 241 -2.42 -7.42 6.76
CA ARG A 241 -3.71 -8.11 6.85
C ARG A 241 -4.60 -7.87 5.62
N ALA A 242 -4.04 -7.29 4.56
CA ALA A 242 -4.78 -6.95 3.35
C ALA A 242 -5.45 -8.20 2.74
N VAL A 243 -6.76 -8.10 2.48
CA VAL A 243 -7.54 -9.14 1.78
C VAL A 243 -8.05 -8.57 0.47
N ALA A 244 -7.71 -9.19 -0.65
CA ALA A 244 -8.24 -8.85 -1.96
C ALA A 244 -9.16 -9.98 -2.48
N LEU A 245 -10.38 -9.63 -2.86
CA LEU A 245 -11.36 -10.51 -3.47
C LEU A 245 -11.70 -9.95 -4.84
N SER A 246 -11.56 -10.76 -5.90
CA SER A 246 -12.10 -10.39 -7.22
C SER A 246 -13.63 -10.36 -7.20
N ALA A 247 -14.24 -9.60 -8.10
CA ALA A 247 -15.71 -9.49 -8.23
C ALA A 247 -16.46 -10.85 -8.16
N PRO A 248 -16.10 -11.91 -8.91
CA PRO A 248 -16.79 -13.20 -8.81
C PRO A 248 -16.59 -13.90 -7.45
N ALA A 249 -15.46 -13.69 -6.77
CA ALA A 249 -15.22 -14.25 -5.43
C ALA A 249 -16.04 -13.49 -4.37
N LEU A 250 -16.10 -12.16 -4.46
CA LEU A 250 -16.93 -11.31 -3.60
C LEU A 250 -18.41 -11.69 -3.73
N ALA A 251 -18.94 -11.74 -4.96
CA ALA A 251 -20.33 -12.10 -5.22
C ALA A 251 -20.70 -13.49 -4.66
N ALA A 252 -19.82 -14.49 -4.84
CA ALA A 252 -20.03 -15.83 -4.29
C ALA A 252 -20.05 -15.84 -2.75
N LEU A 253 -19.19 -15.05 -2.11
CA LEU A 253 -19.11 -14.96 -0.64
C LEU A 253 -20.25 -14.13 -0.03
N ILE A 254 -20.76 -13.11 -0.72
CA ILE A 254 -21.98 -12.38 -0.31
C ILE A 254 -23.17 -13.34 -0.33
N VAL A 255 -23.37 -14.10 -1.43
CA VAL A 255 -24.44 -15.11 -1.52
C VAL A 255 -24.29 -16.19 -0.45
N ALA A 256 -23.07 -16.62 -0.13
CA ALA A 256 -22.81 -17.63 0.92
C ALA A 256 -23.02 -17.11 2.36
N ASN A 257 -22.95 -15.79 2.57
CA ASN A 257 -23.20 -15.14 3.87
C ASN A 257 -24.62 -14.54 3.99
N ALA A 258 -25.43 -14.57 2.93
CA ALA A 258 -26.81 -14.13 2.98
C ALA A 258 -27.55 -14.89 4.10
N PRO A 259 -28.32 -14.20 4.98
CA PRO A 259 -29.01 -14.85 6.07
C PRO A 259 -29.99 -15.89 5.52
N THR A 260 -29.78 -17.16 5.87
CA THR A 260 -30.78 -18.21 5.67
C THR A 260 -31.96 -17.91 6.59
N GLY A 261 -33.05 -17.40 6.01
CA GLY A 261 -34.27 -17.02 6.71
C GLY A 261 -35.07 -18.18 7.30
#